data_AF-A0A7W0ZBH1-F1
#
_entry.id   AF-A0A7W0ZBH1-F1
#
_cell.length_a   1.000
_cell.length_b   1.000
_cell.length_c   1.000
_cell.angle_alpha   90.00
_cell.angle_beta   90.00
_cell.angle_gamma   90.00
#
_symmetry.space_group_name_H-M   'P 1'
#
loop_
_entity.id
_entity.type
_entity.pdbx_description
1 polymer ?
#
loop_
_entity_poly.entity_id
_entity_poly.type
_entity_poly.pdbx_seq_one_letter_code
_entity_poly.pdbx_strand_id
1 'polypeptide(L)' 'MRIRVRAPATTANLGPGFDCAAAALDLWNELEVRVAA' A
#
# COMPACT_ATOMS: atom_id res chain seq x y z
N MET A 1 2.23 -13.66 18.95
CA MET A 1 2.84 -12.44 18.36
C MET A 1 1.79 -11.70 17.53
N ARG A 2 1.77 -10.37 17.55
CA ARG A 2 0.81 -9.52 16.81
C ARG A 2 1.57 -8.46 16.02
N ILE A 3 1.32 -8.34 14.71
CA ILE A 3 1.90 -7.34 13.81
C ILE A 3 0.77 -6.49 13.23
N ARG A 4 0.99 -5.18 13.12
CA ARG A 4 0.12 -4.26 12.38
C ARG A 4 0.88 -3.68 11.19
N VAL A 5 0.26 -3.72 10.02
CA VAL A 5 0.82 -3.20 8.77
C VAL A 5 -0.16 -2.19 8.19
N ARG A 6 0.35 -1.06 7.71
CA ARG A 6 -0.41 -0.07 6.95
C ARG A 6 0.24 0.06 5.58
N ALA A 7 -0.56 -0.01 4.52
CA ALA A 7 -0.09 0.17 3.15
C ALA A 7 -0.95 1.25 2.46
N PRO A 8 -0.35 2.26 1.82
CA PRO A 8 -1.11 3.25 1.08
C PRO A 8 -1.61 2.66 -0.24
N ALA A 9 -2.75 3.15 -0.72
CA ALA A 9 -3.16 2.97 -2.09
C ALA A 9 -2.20 3.73 -3.01
N THR A 10 -2.10 3.27 -4.26
CA THR A 10 -1.23 3.89 -5.27
C THR A 10 -2.00 4.16 -6.54
N THR A 11 -1.57 5.19 -7.27
CA THR A 11 -1.89 5.38 -8.68
C THR A 11 -0.59 5.32 -9.50
N ALA A 12 -0.68 4.86 -10.74
CA ALA A 12 0.46 4.63 -11.63
C ALA A 12 0.23 5.27 -13.01
N ASN A 13 1.26 5.24 -13.86
CA ASN A 13 1.25 5.74 -15.23
C ASN A 13 0.88 7.23 -15.30
N LEU A 14 1.52 8.03 -14.43
CA LEU A 14 1.27 9.47 -14.36
C LEU A 14 1.77 10.17 -15.63
N GLY A 15 0.84 10.57 -16.49
CA GLY A 15 1.16 11.23 -17.76
C GLY A 15 1.99 10.32 -18.69
N PRO A 16 3.14 10.77 -19.21
CA PRO A 16 3.99 9.94 -20.07
C PRO A 16 4.78 8.86 -19.29
N GLY A 17 4.68 8.82 -17.96
CA GLY A 17 5.46 7.92 -17.09
C GLY A 17 4.93 6.49 -17.04
N PHE A 18 4.71 5.87 -18.20
CA PHE A 18 4.34 4.46 -18.32
C PHE A 18 5.40 3.58 -17.66
N ASP A 19 4.97 2.68 -16.76
CA ASP A 19 5.82 1.74 -16.01
C ASP A 19 6.96 2.35 -15.18
N CYS A 20 6.97 3.67 -14.95
CA CYS A 20 8.04 4.32 -14.18
C CYS A 20 7.59 5.45 -13.23
N ALA A 21 6.37 5.98 -13.38
CA ALA A 21 5.86 7.04 -12.51
C ALA A 21 4.59 6.59 -11.75
N ALA A 22 4.62 6.74 -10.42
CA ALA A 22 3.51 6.44 -9.53
C ALA A 22 3.50 7.40 -8.33
N ALA A 23 2.37 7.47 -7.64
CA ALA A 23 2.22 8.23 -6.40
C ALA A 23 1.46 7.40 -5.35
N ALA A 24 1.89 7.50 -4.09
CA ALA A 24 1.11 7.05 -2.96
C ALA A 24 -0.02 8.04 -2.68
N LEU A 25 -1.20 7.53 -2.38
CA LEU A 25 -2.38 8.31 -2.04
C LEU A 25 -2.63 8.23 -0.53
N ASP A 26 -3.27 9.26 0.04
CA ASP A 26 -3.68 9.27 1.44
C ASP A 26 -4.97 8.45 1.67
N LEU A 27 -4.92 7.20 1.24
CA LEU A 27 -5.95 6.18 1.39
C LEU A 27 -5.24 4.87 1.79
N TRP A 28 -5.66 4.22 2.86
CA TRP A 28 -4.85 3.21 3.52
C TRP A 28 -5.59 1.88 3.68
N ASN A 29 -4.90 0.78 3.39
CA ASN A 29 -5.23 -0.54 3.90
C ASN A 29 -4.55 -0.76 5.24
N GLU A 30 -5.29 -1.33 6.20
CA GLU A 30 -4.77 -1.72 7.51
C GLU A 30 -4.94 -3.22 7.70
N LEU A 31 -3.83 -3.92 7.96
CA LEU A 31 -3.81 -5.35 8.19
C LEU A 31 -3.25 -5.65 9.57
N GLU A 32 -3.97 -6.48 10.32
CA GLU A 32 -3.50 -7.03 11.58
C GLU A 32 -3.30 -8.53 11.47
N VAL A 33 -2.08 -8.98 11.79
CA VAL A 33 -1.70 -10.39 11.74
C VAL A 33 -1.42 -10.89 13.15
N ARG A 34 -1.98 -12.05 13.49
CA ARG A 34 -1.75 -12.77 14.74
C ARG A 34 -1.32 -14.20 14.44
N VAL A 35 -0.38 -14.72 15.22
CA VAL A 35 -0.03 -16.15 15.18
C VAL A 35 -1.24 -16.94 15.71
N ALA A 36 -1.74 -17.87 14.92
CA ALA A 36 -2.78 -18.81 15.34
C ALA A 36 -2.19 -19.83 16.34
N ALA A 37 -3.01 -20.28 17.29
CA ALA A 37 -2.63 -21.29 18.28
C ALA A 37 -2.50 -22.67 17.64
#